data_AF-A0A4R4R174-F1
#
_entry.id   AF-A0A4R4R174-F1
#
_cell.length_a   1.000
_cell.length_b   1.000
_cell.length_c   1.000
_cell.angle_alpha   90.00
_cell.angle_beta   90.00
_cell.angle_gamma   90.00
#
_symmetry.space_group_name_H-M   'P 1'
#
loop_
_entity.id
_entity.type
_entity.pdbx_description
1 polymer ?
#
loop_
_entity_poly.entity_id
_entity_poly.type
_entity_poly.pdbx_seq_one_letter_code
_entity_poly.pdbx_strand_id
1 'polypeptide(L)'
;MGGTSPTPTPSGGCRGSGPPRQPTPAGLVQRYLYAYGPATPQQFAQWLSAPRRWATELFASLAGDLHQVDIAGTVAWVPAGDIAPQPGPPQGVRLLPYFDAYTVGCHPREQLFPGPAGQRALSAGQAGNFPVLLVDGTVAGIWHHRRTGHTVDLTVEPLTTLTTAACRELDDQVERIGQILEAEPRLTIGPVALRGHA
;
A
#
# COMPACT_ATOMS: atom_id res chain seq x y z
N MET A 1 55.82 29.66 -6.74
CA MET A 1 55.00 28.86 -5.80
C MET A 1 53.59 28.79 -6.35
N GLY A 2 53.31 27.78 -7.19
CA GLY A 2 51.98 27.49 -7.72
C GLY A 2 51.70 26.03 -7.42
N GLY A 3 50.86 25.77 -6.42
CA GLY A 3 50.41 24.43 -6.07
C GLY A 3 49.10 24.15 -6.78
N THR A 4 49.10 23.27 -7.78
CA THR A 4 47.88 22.69 -8.34
C THR A 4 47.56 21.41 -7.59
N SER A 5 46.54 21.46 -6.73
CA SER A 5 45.94 20.27 -6.13
C SER A 5 45.31 19.39 -7.22
N PRO A 6 45.49 18.05 -7.17
CA PRO A 6 44.84 17.17 -8.12
C PRO A 6 43.36 16.99 -7.77
N THR A 7 42.49 17.19 -8.75
CA THR A 7 41.05 16.89 -8.66
C THR A 7 40.84 15.37 -8.53
N PRO A 8 40.09 14.87 -7.53
CA PRO A 8 39.80 13.45 -7.44
C PRO A 8 38.87 13.03 -8.58
N THR A 9 39.28 12.01 -9.34
CA THR A 9 38.45 11.33 -10.34
C THR A 9 37.43 10.46 -9.60
N PRO A 10 36.13 10.49 -9.93
CA PRO A 10 35.16 9.56 -9.35
C PRO A 10 35.41 8.17 -9.96
N SER A 11 36.12 7.32 -9.22
CA SER A 11 36.22 5.89 -9.46
C SER A 11 35.06 5.19 -8.77
N GLY A 12 34.17 4.57 -9.57
CA GLY A 12 33.16 3.67 -9.03
C GLY A 12 31.81 3.75 -9.73
N GLY A 13 31.79 3.51 -11.05
CA GLY A 13 30.52 3.15 -11.70
C GLY A 13 29.99 1.86 -11.06
N CYS A 14 28.72 1.85 -10.71
CA CYS A 14 28.00 0.67 -10.22
C CYS A 14 28.20 -0.49 -11.22
N ARG A 15 29.15 -1.39 -10.93
CA ARG A 15 29.26 -2.67 -11.64
C ARG A 15 28.15 -3.59 -11.11
N GLY A 16 26.92 -3.26 -11.50
CA GLY A 16 25.79 -4.18 -11.41
C GLY A 16 25.99 -5.31 -12.40
N SER A 17 26.01 -6.52 -11.86
CA SER A 17 26.02 -7.81 -12.55
C SER A 17 24.91 -7.95 -13.60
N GLY A 18 25.30 -8.04 -14.88
CA GLY A 18 24.45 -8.46 -16.01
C GLY A 18 23.25 -7.55 -16.33
N PRO A 19 22.68 -7.63 -17.55
CA PRO A 19 21.40 -7.00 -17.81
C PRO A 19 20.34 -7.59 -16.86
N PRO A 20 19.45 -6.78 -16.27
CA PRO A 20 18.37 -7.30 -15.46
C PRO A 20 17.59 -8.34 -16.26
N ARG A 21 17.37 -9.53 -15.69
CA ARG A 21 16.50 -10.55 -16.31
C ARG A 21 15.16 -9.90 -16.61
N GLN A 22 14.75 -9.96 -17.88
CA GLN A 22 13.43 -9.49 -18.30
C GLN A 22 12.37 -10.21 -17.45
N PRO A 23 11.44 -9.48 -16.80
CA PRO A 23 10.41 -10.10 -15.98
C PRO A 23 9.54 -10.99 -16.88
N THR A 24 9.39 -12.26 -16.51
CA THR A 24 8.47 -13.17 -17.20
C THR A 24 7.05 -12.95 -16.70
N PRO A 25 6.01 -13.22 -17.52
CA PRO A 25 4.63 -13.17 -17.06
C PRO A 25 4.38 -14.04 -15.81
N ALA A 26 5.00 -15.23 -15.75
CA ALA A 26 4.93 -16.10 -14.57
C ALA A 26 5.54 -15.44 -13.32
N GLY A 27 6.72 -14.84 -13.44
CA GLY A 27 7.36 -14.13 -12.33
C GLY A 27 6.57 -12.90 -11.86
N LEU A 28 5.82 -12.26 -12.77
CA LEU A 28 4.92 -11.16 -12.41
C LEU A 28 3.72 -11.66 -11.60
N VAL A 29 3.10 -12.76 -12.00
CA VAL A 29 2.00 -13.39 -11.24
C VAL A 29 2.46 -13.78 -9.85
N GLN A 30 3.62 -14.42 -9.71
CA GLN A 30 4.16 -14.80 -8.40
C GLN A 30 4.37 -13.60 -7.47
N ARG A 31 4.95 -12.50 -7.98
CA ARG A 31 5.16 -11.28 -7.20
C ARG A 31 3.85 -10.58 -6.83
N TYR A 32 2.88 -10.58 -7.74
CA TYR A 32 1.55 -10.04 -7.48
C TYR A 32 0.85 -10.83 -6.36
N LEU A 33 0.84 -12.16 -6.46
CA LEU A 33 0.22 -13.01 -5.45
C LEU A 33 0.95 -12.97 -4.10
N TYR A 34 2.27 -12.77 -4.09
CA TYR A 34 3.01 -12.54 -2.87
C TYR A 34 2.58 -11.24 -2.17
N ALA A 35 2.28 -10.18 -2.92
CA ALA A 35 1.95 -8.87 -2.36
C ALA A 35 0.45 -8.68 -2.06
N TYR A 36 -0.42 -9.24 -2.89
CA TYR A 36 -1.87 -8.99 -2.88
C TYR A 36 -2.71 -10.27 -2.87
N GLY A 37 -2.06 -11.43 -2.83
CA GLY A 37 -2.77 -12.70 -2.75
C GLY A 37 -3.35 -12.95 -1.36
N PRO A 38 -4.30 -13.90 -1.23
CA PRO A 38 -4.90 -14.69 -2.31
C PRO A 38 -5.73 -13.84 -3.28
N ALA A 39 -5.60 -14.06 -4.58
CA ALA A 39 -6.29 -13.24 -5.59
C ALA A 39 -6.75 -14.03 -6.82
N THR A 40 -7.73 -13.49 -7.53
CA THR A 40 -8.27 -14.06 -8.77
C THR A 40 -7.51 -13.56 -10.00
N PRO A 41 -7.56 -14.28 -11.14
CA PRO A 41 -6.99 -13.79 -12.39
C PRO A 41 -7.61 -12.46 -12.84
N GLN A 42 -8.88 -12.20 -12.49
CA GLN A 42 -9.57 -10.97 -12.84
C GLN A 42 -9.08 -9.78 -12.02
N GLN A 43 -8.75 -9.98 -10.74
CA GLN A 43 -8.14 -8.96 -9.89
C GLN A 43 -6.73 -8.62 -10.39
N PHE A 44 -5.94 -9.63 -10.77
CA PHE A 44 -4.64 -9.42 -11.42
C PHE A 44 -4.78 -8.64 -12.73
N ALA A 45 -5.73 -9.01 -13.58
CA ALA A 45 -6.00 -8.30 -14.83
C ALA A 45 -6.38 -6.84 -14.58
N GLN A 46 -7.19 -6.58 -13.56
CA GLN A 46 -7.59 -5.22 -13.18
C GLN A 46 -6.39 -4.40 -12.68
N TRP A 47 -5.57 -4.98 -11.81
CA TRP A 47 -4.34 -4.35 -11.31
C TRP A 47 -3.37 -3.99 -12.42
N LEU A 48 -3.13 -4.91 -13.37
CA LEU A 48 -2.19 -4.72 -14.48
C LEU A 48 -2.79 -3.90 -15.63
N SER A 49 -4.09 -3.60 -15.60
CA SER A 49 -4.84 -3.08 -16.76
C SER A 49 -4.68 -3.96 -18.01
N ALA A 50 -4.78 -5.28 -17.84
CA ALA A 50 -4.60 -6.29 -18.88
C ALA A 50 -5.94 -6.95 -19.30
N PRO A 51 -6.02 -7.59 -20.48
CA PRO A 51 -7.21 -8.33 -20.88
C PRO A 51 -7.51 -9.49 -19.92
N ARG A 52 -8.76 -9.58 -19.44
CA ARG A 52 -9.20 -10.63 -18.50
C ARG A 52 -8.94 -12.05 -19.03
N ARG A 53 -9.20 -12.28 -20.32
CA ARG A 53 -8.97 -13.58 -20.97
C ARG A 53 -7.51 -14.01 -20.89
N TRP A 54 -6.59 -13.08 -21.17
CA TRP A 54 -5.15 -13.34 -21.12
C TRP A 54 -4.71 -13.72 -19.70
N ALA A 55 -5.19 -13.02 -18.68
CA ALA A 55 -4.87 -13.35 -17.29
C ALA A 55 -5.41 -14.73 -16.89
N THR A 56 -6.64 -15.08 -17.29
CA THR A 56 -7.21 -16.42 -17.03
C THR A 56 -6.37 -17.53 -17.68
N GLU A 57 -5.99 -17.36 -18.95
CA GLU A 57 -5.15 -18.32 -19.67
C GLU A 57 -3.75 -18.44 -19.04
N LEU A 58 -3.16 -17.32 -18.62
CA LEU A 58 -1.88 -17.30 -17.91
C LEU A 58 -1.94 -18.06 -16.59
N PHE A 59 -2.93 -17.80 -15.74
CA PHE A 59 -3.08 -18.53 -14.47
C PHE A 59 -3.32 -20.02 -14.69
N ALA A 60 -4.12 -20.39 -15.69
CA ALA A 60 -4.34 -21.80 -16.05
C ALA A 60 -3.03 -22.49 -16.49
N SER A 61 -2.18 -21.78 -17.24
CA SER A 61 -0.86 -22.30 -17.63
C SER A 61 0.11 -22.49 -16.45
N LEU A 62 -0.15 -21.83 -15.32
CA LEU A 62 0.63 -21.89 -14.08
C LEU A 62 -0.01 -22.78 -13.00
N ALA A 63 -1.02 -23.57 -13.33
CA ALA A 63 -1.77 -24.38 -12.34
C ALA A 63 -0.90 -25.41 -11.57
N GLY A 64 0.28 -25.75 -12.08
CA GLY A 64 1.26 -26.58 -11.36
C GLY A 64 2.09 -25.81 -10.31
N ASP A 65 2.18 -24.49 -10.45
CA ASP A 65 2.98 -23.61 -9.58
C ASP A 65 2.11 -22.80 -8.60
N LEU A 66 0.78 -22.84 -8.76
CA LEU A 66 -0.20 -22.11 -7.98
C LEU A 66 -1.24 -23.06 -7.36
N HIS A 67 -1.72 -22.74 -6.16
CA HIS A 67 -2.78 -23.49 -5.48
C HIS A 67 -4.06 -22.67 -5.41
N GLN A 68 -5.19 -23.34 -5.58
CA GLN A 68 -6.50 -22.73 -5.36
C GLN A 68 -6.87 -22.76 -3.89
N VAL A 69 -7.45 -21.66 -3.42
CA VAL A 69 -8.01 -21.50 -2.08
C VAL A 69 -9.40 -20.89 -2.17
N ASP A 70 -10.28 -21.24 -1.24
CA ASP A 70 -11.59 -20.59 -1.11
C ASP A 70 -11.49 -19.46 -0.10
N ILE A 71 -11.83 -18.24 -0.55
CA ILE A 71 -11.93 -17.06 0.29
C ILE A 71 -13.38 -16.60 0.27
N ALA A 72 -14.13 -16.97 1.32
CA ALA A 72 -15.54 -16.63 1.48
C ALA A 72 -16.39 -16.95 0.24
N GLY A 73 -16.20 -18.14 -0.34
CA GLY A 73 -16.91 -18.60 -1.54
C GLY A 73 -16.30 -18.13 -2.88
N THR A 74 -15.18 -17.42 -2.85
CA THR A 74 -14.44 -17.01 -4.05
C THR A 74 -13.20 -17.88 -4.22
N VAL A 75 -13.11 -18.58 -5.35
CA VAL A 75 -11.90 -19.33 -5.72
C VAL A 75 -10.79 -18.34 -6.11
N ALA A 76 -9.75 -18.30 -5.30
CA ALA A 76 -8.56 -17.47 -5.49
C ALA A 76 -7.30 -18.34 -5.60
N TRP A 77 -6.18 -17.73 -5.97
CA TRP A 77 -4.90 -18.41 -6.14
C TRP A 77 -3.85 -17.87 -5.18
N VAL A 78 -2.97 -18.76 -4.72
CA VAL A 78 -1.74 -18.47 -3.97
C VAL A 78 -0.54 -19.19 -4.59
N PRO A 79 0.70 -18.73 -4.41
CA PRO A 79 1.89 -19.48 -4.82
C PRO A 79 2.00 -20.82 -4.07
N ALA A 80 2.44 -21.88 -4.74
CA ALA A 80 2.52 -23.23 -4.14
C ALA A 80 3.42 -23.32 -2.89
N GLY A 81 4.46 -22.50 -2.81
CA GLY A 81 5.37 -22.45 -1.67
C GLY A 81 4.89 -21.58 -0.50
N ASP A 82 3.74 -20.90 -0.64
CA ASP A 82 3.27 -19.87 0.29
C ASP A 82 1.98 -20.30 1.03
N ILE A 83 1.87 -21.61 1.30
CA ILE A 83 0.85 -22.18 2.19
C ILE A 83 1.36 -22.10 3.64
N ALA A 84 1.84 -20.92 4.04
CA ALA A 84 2.18 -20.67 5.44
C ALA A 84 0.89 -20.60 6.27
N PRO A 85 0.95 -20.83 7.60
CA PRO A 85 -0.18 -20.56 8.47
C PRO A 85 -0.65 -19.12 8.24
N GLN A 86 -1.94 -18.94 7.97
CA GLN A 86 -2.52 -17.61 7.83
C GLN A 86 -2.15 -16.83 9.10
N PRO A 87 -1.44 -15.70 8.98
CA PRO A 87 -1.22 -14.85 10.14
C PRO A 87 -2.58 -14.50 10.75
N GLY A 88 -2.61 -14.27 12.06
CA GLY A 88 -3.82 -13.78 12.72
C GLY A 88 -4.35 -12.52 12.02
N PRO A 89 -5.61 -12.12 12.30
CA PRO A 89 -6.18 -10.93 11.69
C PRO A 89 -5.22 -9.75 11.87
N PRO A 90 -5.06 -8.87 10.85
CA PRO A 90 -4.20 -7.72 10.97
C PRO A 90 -4.62 -6.87 12.17
N GLN A 91 -3.63 -6.37 12.91
CA GLN A 91 -3.87 -5.57 14.10
C GLN A 91 -3.17 -4.22 13.99
N GLY A 92 -3.81 -3.21 14.57
CA GLY A 92 -3.23 -1.92 14.87
C GLY A 92 -3.58 -0.83 13.88
N VAL A 93 -2.87 0.30 14.01
CA VAL A 93 -3.18 1.57 13.36
C VAL A 93 -2.07 1.98 12.40
N ARG A 94 -2.43 2.36 11.17
CA ARG A 94 -1.48 2.93 10.19
C ARG A 94 -2.04 4.19 9.55
N LEU A 95 -1.18 5.20 9.37
CA LEU A 95 -1.49 6.38 8.56
C LEU A 95 -0.77 6.23 7.22
N LEU A 96 -1.52 5.84 6.19
CA LEU A 96 -0.96 5.62 4.86
C LEU A 96 -1.05 6.88 4.00
N PRO A 97 0.00 7.24 3.27
CA PRO A 97 0.03 8.45 2.44
C PRO A 97 -0.83 8.31 1.18
N TYR A 98 -0.90 9.39 0.40
CA TYR A 98 -1.46 9.36 -0.96
C TYR A 98 -0.81 8.26 -1.80
N PHE A 99 -1.63 7.61 -2.62
CA PHE A 99 -1.22 6.57 -3.58
C PHE A 99 -0.42 5.40 -2.97
N ASP A 100 -0.61 5.12 -1.67
CA ASP A 100 0.05 3.98 -1.03
C ASP A 100 -0.33 2.67 -1.74
N ALA A 101 0.66 1.82 -2.01
CA ALA A 101 0.50 0.58 -2.77
C ALA A 101 -0.52 -0.37 -2.14
N TYR A 102 -0.63 -0.39 -0.80
CA TYR A 102 -1.63 -1.19 -0.10
C TYR A 102 -3.06 -0.77 -0.49
N THR A 103 -3.30 0.53 -0.62
CA THR A 103 -4.62 1.07 -0.98
C THR A 103 -4.92 0.98 -2.46
N VAL A 104 -3.93 1.29 -3.31
CA VAL A 104 -4.10 1.38 -4.76
C VAL A 104 -4.18 -0.02 -5.38
N GLY A 105 -3.33 -0.93 -4.92
CA GLY A 105 -3.21 -2.28 -5.49
C GLY A 105 -4.26 -3.27 -4.99
N CYS A 106 -5.04 -2.94 -3.95
CA CYS A 106 -6.01 -3.86 -3.37
C CYS A 106 -7.23 -4.11 -4.27
N HIS A 107 -7.64 -5.38 -4.30
CA HIS A 107 -8.90 -5.83 -4.88
C HIS A 107 -9.39 -7.08 -4.11
N PRO A 108 -10.70 -7.22 -3.84
CA PRO A 108 -11.76 -6.28 -4.19
C PRO A 108 -11.77 -5.06 -3.24
N ARG A 109 -12.14 -3.89 -3.77
CA ARG A 109 -11.91 -2.58 -3.12
C ARG A 109 -12.71 -2.44 -1.82
N GLU A 110 -13.93 -2.97 -1.83
CA GLU A 110 -14.92 -2.91 -0.76
C GLU A 110 -14.49 -3.65 0.52
N GLN A 111 -13.56 -4.61 0.42
CA GLN A 111 -13.02 -5.28 1.60
C GLN A 111 -12.07 -4.36 2.37
N LEU A 112 -11.28 -3.54 1.67
CA LEU A 112 -10.39 -2.57 2.31
C LEU A 112 -11.13 -1.27 2.68
N PHE A 113 -12.14 -0.87 1.90
CA PHE A 113 -12.90 0.37 2.06
C PHE A 113 -14.37 0.10 2.40
N PRO A 114 -14.69 -0.39 3.62
CA PRO A 114 -16.05 -0.77 3.96
C PRO A 114 -16.98 0.44 4.16
N GLY A 115 -18.20 0.35 3.63
CA GLY A 115 -19.31 1.26 3.96
C GLY A 115 -18.97 2.76 3.84
N PRO A 116 -19.08 3.55 4.93
CA PRO A 116 -18.77 4.98 4.92
C PRO A 116 -17.33 5.31 4.47
N ALA A 117 -16.37 4.42 4.71
CA ALA A 117 -14.98 4.63 4.30
C ALA A 117 -14.83 4.71 2.78
N GLY A 118 -15.49 3.82 2.04
CA GLY A 118 -15.49 3.86 0.57
C GLY A 118 -16.12 5.13 0.02
N GLN A 119 -17.22 5.61 0.63
CA GLN A 119 -17.88 6.85 0.23
C GLN A 119 -17.02 8.09 0.46
N ARG A 120 -16.23 8.08 1.54
CA ARG A 120 -15.42 9.23 1.97
C ARG A 120 -14.03 9.29 1.32
N ALA A 121 -13.40 8.13 1.10
CA ALA A 121 -11.99 8.00 0.75
C ALA A 121 -11.73 7.52 -0.69
N LEU A 122 -12.76 7.15 -1.46
CA LEU A 122 -12.64 6.83 -2.88
C LEU A 122 -13.19 7.96 -3.75
N SER A 123 -12.58 8.16 -4.92
CA SER A 123 -13.10 9.05 -5.97
C SER A 123 -13.54 8.20 -7.16
N ALA A 124 -14.84 8.09 -7.40
CA ALA A 124 -15.40 7.20 -8.44
C ALA A 124 -14.85 5.75 -8.39
N GLY A 125 -14.63 5.23 -7.17
CA GLY A 125 -14.06 3.90 -6.93
C GLY A 125 -12.53 3.80 -7.01
N GLN A 126 -11.83 4.89 -7.34
CA GLN A 126 -10.37 4.97 -7.34
C GLN A 126 -9.83 5.29 -5.94
N ALA A 127 -8.87 4.49 -5.50
CA ALA A 127 -8.09 4.70 -4.28
C ALA A 127 -6.86 5.59 -4.56
N GLY A 128 -6.25 6.11 -3.48
CA GLY A 128 -5.02 6.91 -3.54
C GLY A 128 -5.23 8.43 -3.54
N ASN A 129 -6.46 8.91 -3.79
CA ASN A 129 -6.81 10.34 -3.79
C ASN A 129 -6.87 10.98 -2.40
N PHE A 130 -6.84 10.15 -1.35
CA PHE A 130 -6.81 10.54 0.06
C PHE A 130 -5.77 9.70 0.81
N PRO A 131 -5.05 10.28 1.79
CA PRO A 131 -4.30 9.52 2.77
C PRO A 131 -5.31 8.87 3.73
N VAL A 132 -5.08 7.61 4.09
CA VAL A 132 -6.07 6.84 4.86
C VAL A 132 -5.56 6.49 6.25
N LEU A 133 -6.48 6.47 7.20
CA LEU A 133 -6.32 5.85 8.50
C LEU A 133 -6.76 4.40 8.38
N LEU A 134 -5.85 3.46 8.66
CA LEU A 134 -6.19 2.05 8.82
C LEU A 134 -6.36 1.71 10.30
N VAL A 135 -7.34 0.88 10.59
CA VAL A 135 -7.49 0.15 11.85
C VAL A 135 -7.70 -1.32 11.50
N ASP A 136 -6.84 -2.18 12.05
CA ASP A 136 -6.91 -3.64 11.89
C ASP A 136 -7.03 -4.06 10.41
N GLY A 137 -6.21 -3.44 9.56
CA GLY A 137 -6.13 -3.74 8.13
C GLY A 137 -7.25 -3.17 7.26
N THR A 138 -8.20 -2.40 7.81
CA THR A 138 -9.28 -1.78 7.04
C THR A 138 -9.28 -0.27 7.15
N VAL A 139 -9.77 0.43 6.12
CA VAL A 139 -9.87 1.89 6.13
C VAL A 139 -10.95 2.32 7.11
N ALA A 140 -10.51 3.06 8.13
CA ALA A 140 -11.32 3.54 9.24
C ALA A 140 -11.44 5.07 9.26
N GLY A 141 -10.82 5.76 8.31
CA GLY A 141 -10.86 7.21 8.20
C GLY A 141 -9.90 7.75 7.16
N ILE A 142 -9.77 9.06 7.10
CA ILE A 142 -8.74 9.73 6.31
C ILE A 142 -7.90 10.66 7.18
N TRP A 143 -6.76 11.09 6.65
CA TRP A 143 -5.95 12.10 7.32
C TRP A 143 -5.33 13.06 6.31
N HIS A 144 -4.81 14.16 6.82
CA HIS A 144 -4.03 15.12 6.07
C HIS A 144 -2.95 15.70 6.97
N HIS A 145 -1.88 16.20 6.36
CA HIS A 145 -0.89 16.98 7.09
C HIS A 145 -0.51 18.25 6.34
N ARG A 146 -0.19 19.28 7.11
CA ARG A 146 0.36 20.53 6.59
C ARG A 146 1.63 20.86 7.35
N ARG A 147 2.73 21.09 6.63
CA ARG A 147 4.00 21.51 7.22
C ARG A 147 4.08 23.04 7.27
N THR A 148 4.55 23.56 8.40
CA THR A 148 4.85 24.99 8.60
C THR A 148 6.20 25.13 9.30
N GLY A 149 7.25 25.44 8.55
CA GLY A 149 8.61 25.49 9.10
C GLY A 149 9.04 24.12 9.66
N HIS A 150 9.31 24.08 10.97
CA HIS A 150 9.71 22.86 11.68
C HIS A 150 8.53 22.13 12.34
N THR A 151 7.29 22.56 12.15
CA THR A 151 6.11 21.84 12.66
C THR A 151 5.35 21.16 11.52
N VAL A 152 4.68 20.06 11.83
CA VAL A 152 3.71 19.42 10.94
C VAL A 152 2.39 19.22 11.68
N ASP A 153 1.32 19.85 11.19
CA ASP A 153 -0.02 19.71 11.74
C ASP A 153 -0.72 18.57 11.00
N LEU A 154 -1.03 17.48 11.73
CA LEU A 154 -1.78 16.34 11.24
C LEU A 154 -3.24 16.45 11.68
N THR A 155 -4.16 16.35 10.73
CA THR A 155 -5.59 16.22 11.00
C THR A 155 -6.04 14.83 10.60
N VAL A 156 -6.63 14.10 11.54
CA VAL A 156 -7.17 12.75 11.33
C VAL A 156 -8.68 12.82 11.51
N GLU A 157 -9.42 12.31 10.53
CA GLU A 157 -10.88 12.18 10.52
C GLU A 157 -11.24 10.68 10.63
N PRO A 158 -11.41 10.14 11.85
CA PRO A 158 -11.95 8.81 12.03
C PRO A 158 -13.42 8.74 11.60
N LEU A 159 -13.77 7.68 10.88
CA LEU A 159 -15.14 7.33 10.49
C LEU A 159 -15.74 6.25 11.39
N THR A 160 -14.95 5.75 12.33
CA THR A 160 -15.36 4.83 13.40
C THR A 160 -14.84 5.34 14.74
N THR A 161 -15.43 4.86 15.84
CA THR A 161 -14.93 5.15 17.18
C THR A 161 -13.61 4.43 17.42
N LEU A 162 -12.56 5.17 17.72
CA LEU A 162 -11.26 4.61 18.09
C LEU A 162 -11.27 4.15 19.55
N THR A 163 -10.74 2.96 19.80
CA THR A 163 -10.50 2.48 21.16
C THR A 163 -9.35 3.24 21.80
N THR A 164 -9.22 3.17 23.13
CA THR A 164 -8.06 3.76 23.83
C THR A 164 -6.73 3.20 23.32
N ALA A 165 -6.68 1.91 22.96
CA ALA A 165 -5.48 1.30 22.38
C ALA A 165 -5.19 1.88 20.98
N ALA A 166 -6.20 2.00 20.13
CA ALA A 166 -6.05 2.59 18.80
C ALA A 166 -5.63 4.08 18.86
N CYS A 167 -6.13 4.85 19.83
CA CYS A 167 -5.67 6.23 20.03
C CYS A 167 -4.17 6.29 20.39
N ARG A 168 -3.69 5.40 21.27
CA ARG A 168 -2.25 5.35 21.61
C ARG A 168 -1.39 5.00 20.41
N GLU A 169 -1.80 4.01 19.61
CA GLU A 169 -1.05 3.65 18.40
C GLU A 169 -1.14 4.72 17.32
N LEU A 170 -2.25 5.49 17.28
CA LEU A 170 -2.34 6.67 16.43
C LEU A 170 -1.30 7.73 16.84
N ASP A 171 -1.12 7.99 18.13
CA ASP A 171 -0.07 8.88 18.63
C ASP A 171 1.32 8.39 18.18
N ASP A 172 1.58 7.07 18.24
CA ASP A 172 2.83 6.49 17.72
C ASP A 172 3.01 6.71 16.19
N GLN A 173 1.92 6.63 15.41
CA GLN A 173 1.98 6.92 13.97
C GLN A 173 2.26 8.40 13.70
N VAL A 174 1.70 9.29 14.50
CA VAL A 174 1.92 10.75 14.40
C VAL A 174 3.39 11.08 14.66
N GLU A 175 3.96 10.52 15.72
CA GLU A 175 5.39 10.65 16.03
C GLU A 175 6.26 10.10 14.90
N ARG A 176 5.92 8.93 14.35
CA ARG A 176 6.63 8.35 13.20
C ARG A 176 6.59 9.26 11.98
N ILE A 177 5.47 9.90 11.68
CA ILE A 177 5.37 10.86 10.58
C ILE A 177 6.24 12.09 10.86
N GLY A 178 6.25 12.60 12.09
CA GLY A 178 7.14 13.68 12.51
C GLY A 178 8.61 13.34 12.26
N GLN A 179 9.03 12.12 12.61
CA GLN A 179 10.38 11.63 12.34
C GLN A 179 10.69 11.57 10.83
N ILE A 180 9.79 10.98 10.03
CA ILE A 180 9.96 10.86 8.56
C ILE A 180 10.05 12.23 7.89
N LEU A 181 9.26 13.19 8.35
CA LEU A 181 9.21 14.54 7.79
C LEU A 181 10.25 15.48 8.42
N GLU A 182 10.99 15.02 9.42
CA GLU A 182 11.94 15.83 10.20
C GLU A 182 11.30 17.12 10.72
N ALA A 183 10.14 16.98 11.38
CA ALA A 183 9.33 18.06 11.92
C ALA A 183 8.62 17.64 13.22
N GLU A 184 8.36 18.60 14.10
CA GLU A 184 7.58 18.43 15.33
C GLU A 184 6.10 18.22 14.98
N PRO A 185 5.52 17.03 15.26
CA PRO A 185 4.16 16.73 14.87
C PRO A 185 3.14 17.27 15.87
N ARG A 186 1.96 17.66 15.36
CA ARG A 186 0.81 18.08 16.17
C ARG A 186 -0.44 17.39 15.64
N LEU A 187 -1.13 16.66 16.51
CA LEU A 187 -2.35 15.93 16.15
C LEU A 187 -3.61 16.76 16.43
N THR A 188 -4.53 16.78 15.48
CA THR A 188 -5.92 17.20 15.65
C THR A 188 -6.84 16.08 15.18
N ILE A 189 -7.78 15.66 16.03
CA ILE A 189 -8.87 14.75 15.65
C ILE A 189 -10.08 15.58 15.23
N GLY A 190 -10.53 15.43 14.00
CA GLY A 190 -11.65 16.20 13.45
C GLY A 190 -11.79 16.08 11.94
N PRO A 191 -12.77 16.77 11.34
CA PRO A 191 -13.02 16.70 9.91
C PRO A 191 -11.84 17.26 9.09
N VAL A 192 -11.45 16.52 8.06
CA VAL A 192 -10.44 16.94 7.07
C VAL A 192 -11.13 17.74 5.97
N ALA A 193 -10.84 19.04 5.91
CA ALA A 193 -11.51 20.00 5.02
C ALA A 193 -11.14 19.88 3.52
N LEU A 194 -10.27 18.95 3.14
CA LEU A 194 -9.78 18.84 1.76
C LEU A 194 -10.72 18.01 0.87
N ARG A 195 -10.85 18.49 -0.38
CA ARG A 195 -11.26 17.64 -1.51
C ARG A 195 -10.03 16.85 -1.96
N GLY A 196 -10.19 15.57 -2.32
CA GLY A 196 -9.08 14.70 -2.72
C GLY A 196 -8.22 15.30 -3.82
N HIS A 197 -6.99 14.81 -3.98
CA HIS A 197 -6.16 15.24 -5.10
C HIS A 197 -6.89 14.92 -6.41
N ALA A 198 -7.04 15.93 -7.27
CA ALA A 198 -7.70 15.84 -8.57
C ALA A 198 -6.76 15.26 -9.62
#